data_AF-A0A6I3LWZ7-F1
#
_entry.id   AF-A0A6I3LWZ7-F1
#
_cell.length_a   1.000
_cell.length_b   1.000
_cell.length_c   1.000
_cell.angle_alpha   90.00
_cell.angle_beta   90.00
_cell.angle_gamma   90.00
#
_symmetry.space_group_name_H-M   'P 1'
#
loop_
_entity.id
_entity.type
_entity.pdbx_description
1 polymer ?
#
loop_
_entity_poly.entity_id
_entity_poly.type
_entity_poly.pdbx_seq_one_letter_code
_entity_poly.pdbx_strand_id
1 'polypeptide(L)'
;MKQDTDYFNGMSTEDLHQRFMQKLYSKTEFIQYNDPDDFFDPEQEYGKHITQCIAEERDFIRQLIRTASADAGTVLTEKQIEEMVQQKREEINQLTGSVIEDYIEKISVTYIDPVSKCDQRFLFQRWLCRLNKNIKSLFTE
;
A
#
# COMPACT_ATOMS: atom_id res chain seq x y z
N MET A 1 13.28 35.02 26.64
CA MET A 1 13.67 33.71 26.06
C MET A 1 12.61 33.34 25.05
N LYS A 2 12.95 33.19 23.77
CA LYS A 2 12.08 32.44 22.85
C LYS A 2 12.20 30.98 23.29
N GLN A 3 11.11 30.39 23.76
CA GLN A 3 11.05 28.94 23.84
C GLN A 3 11.10 28.44 22.40
N ASP A 4 12.10 27.63 22.06
CA ASP A 4 12.03 26.83 20.84
C ASP A 4 10.86 25.87 21.03
N THR A 5 9.79 26.08 20.27
CA THR A 5 8.64 25.18 20.26
C THR A 5 9.08 23.85 19.68
N ASP A 6 8.92 22.78 20.45
CA ASP A 6 9.12 21.42 19.95
C ASP A 6 7.89 21.01 19.12
N TYR A 7 8.00 21.18 17.81
CA TYR A 7 6.92 20.86 16.88
C TYR A 7 6.72 19.36 16.64
N PHE A 8 7.56 18.50 17.22
CA PHE A 8 7.49 17.05 17.05
C PHE A 8 7.15 16.32 18.36
N ASN A 9 6.75 17.06 19.41
CA ASN A 9 6.31 16.52 20.70
C ASN A 9 7.29 15.50 21.31
N GLY A 10 8.58 15.78 21.24
CA GLY A 10 9.65 14.95 21.80
C GLY A 10 9.99 13.72 20.95
N MET A 11 9.35 13.52 19.81
CA MET A 11 9.69 12.41 18.90
C MET A 11 10.98 12.70 18.15
N SER A 12 11.94 11.79 18.27
CA SER A 12 13.16 11.81 17.46
C SER A 12 12.88 11.38 16.02
N THR A 13 13.82 11.66 15.12
CA THR A 13 13.76 11.17 13.73
C THR A 13 13.75 9.63 13.71
N GLU A 14 14.50 9.00 14.62
CA GLU A 14 14.52 7.55 14.81
C GLU A 14 13.15 7.00 15.26
N ASP A 15 12.44 7.68 16.17
CA ASP A 15 11.10 7.24 16.61
C ASP A 15 10.08 7.27 15.46
N LEU A 16 10.12 8.35 14.66
CA LEU A 16 9.28 8.50 13.48
C LEU A 16 9.60 7.42 12.44
N HIS A 17 10.89 7.17 12.24
CA HIS A 17 11.36 6.10 11.35
C HIS A 17 10.88 4.71 11.81
N GLN A 18 11.06 4.37 13.09
CA GLN A 18 10.61 3.08 13.63
C GLN A 18 9.11 2.89 13.49
N ARG A 19 8.33 3.96 13.72
CA ARG A 19 6.88 3.94 13.49
C ARG A 19 6.54 3.66 12.02
N PHE A 20 7.23 4.32 11.09
CA PHE A 20 7.06 4.06 9.66
C PHE A 20 7.39 2.61 9.30
N MET A 21 8.52 2.09 9.80
CA MET A 21 8.93 0.69 9.57
C MET A 21 7.90 -0.31 10.09
N GLN A 22 7.39 -0.11 11.30
CA GLN A 22 6.35 -0.97 11.88
C GLN A 22 5.10 -1.02 11.01
N LYS A 23 4.69 0.12 10.44
CA LYS A 23 3.55 0.17 9.51
C LYS A 23 3.86 -0.49 8.17
N LEU A 24 5.02 -0.17 7.59
CA LEU A 24 5.44 -0.72 6.31
C LEU A 24 5.49 -2.25 6.37
N TYR A 25 6.13 -2.81 7.39
CA TYR A 25 6.28 -4.25 7.62
C TYR A 25 5.07 -4.91 8.29
N SER A 26 3.98 -4.19 8.56
CA SER A 26 2.74 -4.79 9.10
C SER A 26 2.08 -5.77 8.12
N LYS A 27 2.42 -5.67 6.84
CA LYS A 27 1.96 -6.54 5.78
C LYS A 27 3.12 -6.80 4.83
N THR A 28 3.49 -8.06 4.63
CA THR A 28 4.55 -8.46 3.68
C THR A 28 4.03 -9.45 2.64
N GLU A 29 2.78 -9.88 2.77
CA GLU A 29 2.15 -10.85 1.88
C GLU A 29 1.02 -10.18 1.11
N PHE A 30 1.05 -10.33 -0.21
CA PHE A 30 0.09 -9.72 -1.12
C PHE A 30 -0.45 -10.76 -2.09
N ILE A 31 -1.72 -10.60 -2.46
CA ILE A 31 -2.38 -11.41 -3.48
C ILE A 31 -2.65 -10.49 -4.66
N GLN A 32 -2.24 -10.89 -5.85
CA GLN A 32 -2.39 -10.10 -7.07
C GLN A 32 -3.01 -10.91 -8.19
N TYR A 33 -3.82 -10.27 -9.02
CA TYR A 33 -4.52 -10.91 -10.12
C TYR A 33 -3.79 -10.77 -11.46
N ASN A 34 -2.89 -9.79 -11.56
CA ASN A 34 -2.10 -9.51 -12.75
C ASN A 34 -0.62 -9.50 -12.37
N ASP A 35 0.23 -10.03 -13.24
CA ASP A 35 1.69 -9.87 -13.16
C ASP A 35 2.01 -8.42 -13.58
N PRO A 36 2.74 -7.62 -12.79
CA PRO A 36 3.06 -6.26 -13.18
C PRO A 36 4.02 -6.23 -14.38
N ASP A 37 3.81 -5.26 -15.27
CA ASP A 37 4.73 -5.00 -16.40
C ASP A 37 6.08 -4.41 -15.94
N ASP A 38 6.18 -3.94 -14.68
CA ASP A 38 7.35 -3.29 -14.09
C ASP A 38 7.65 -3.81 -12.67
N PHE A 39 8.91 -3.69 -12.22
CA PHE A 39 9.35 -4.21 -10.92
C PHE A 39 8.67 -3.52 -9.73
N PHE A 40 8.18 -2.29 -9.94
CA PHE A 40 7.33 -1.56 -8.99
C PHE A 40 6.17 -0.90 -9.74
N ASP A 41 4.95 -1.37 -9.47
CA ASP A 41 3.72 -0.75 -9.99
C ASP A 41 2.85 -0.24 -8.82
N PRO A 42 2.63 1.09 -8.70
CA PRO A 42 1.86 1.69 -7.62
C PRO A 42 0.37 1.28 -7.65
N GLU A 43 -0.14 0.78 -8.77
CA GLU A 43 -1.50 0.28 -8.91
C GLU A 43 -1.65 -1.17 -8.40
N GLN A 44 -0.54 -1.87 -8.17
CA GLN A 44 -0.54 -3.19 -7.56
C GLN A 44 -0.77 -3.12 -6.05
N GLU A 45 -1.22 -4.24 -5.48
CA GLU A 45 -1.59 -4.30 -4.06
C GLU A 45 -0.42 -3.95 -3.11
N TYR A 46 0.83 -4.31 -3.44
CA TYR A 46 1.97 -3.89 -2.62
C TYR A 46 2.31 -2.40 -2.82
N GLY A 47 2.16 -1.89 -4.04
CA GLY A 47 2.39 -0.48 -4.38
C GLY A 47 1.40 0.45 -3.68
N LYS A 48 0.12 0.06 -3.64
CA LYS A 48 -0.93 0.73 -2.85
C LYS A 48 -0.58 0.80 -1.37
N HIS A 49 -0.11 -0.31 -0.78
CA HIS A 49 0.26 -0.36 0.62
C HIS A 49 1.44 0.56 0.95
N ILE A 50 2.49 0.56 0.12
CA ILE A 50 3.64 1.46 0.28
C ILE A 50 3.18 2.92 0.20
N THR A 51 2.37 3.25 -0.81
CA THR A 51 1.84 4.60 -1.03
C THR A 51 0.99 5.07 0.16
N GLN A 52 0.16 4.17 0.70
CA GLN A 52 -0.66 4.43 1.89
C GLN A 52 0.22 4.67 3.13
N CYS A 53 1.24 3.84 3.36
CA CYS A 53 2.15 4.02 4.50
C CYS A 53 2.86 5.39 4.44
N ILE A 54 3.31 5.81 3.26
CA ILE A 54 3.94 7.13 3.05
C ILE A 54 2.94 8.27 3.33
N ALA A 55 1.71 8.15 2.84
CA ALA A 55 0.67 9.16 3.08
C ALA A 55 0.33 9.27 4.58
N GLU A 56 0.16 8.14 5.27
CA GLU A 56 -0.14 8.11 6.70
C GLU A 56 1.01 8.62 7.57
N GLU A 57 2.26 8.44 7.15
CA GLU A 57 3.41 9.04 7.81
C GLU A 57 3.40 10.57 7.67
N ARG A 58 3.22 11.07 6.44
CA ARG A 58 3.12 12.50 6.17
C ARG A 58 2.01 13.15 6.99
N ASP A 59 0.84 12.53 7.02
CA ASP A 59 -0.32 13.03 7.76
C ASP A 59 -0.07 13.03 9.27
N PHE A 60 0.64 12.03 9.78
CA PHE A 60 1.01 11.97 11.19
C PHE A 60 1.98 13.10 11.59
N ILE A 61 3.04 13.33 10.80
CA ILE A 61 3.98 14.44 11.04
C ILE A 61 3.24 15.78 10.97
N ARG A 62 2.33 15.94 9.99
CA ARG A 62 1.50 17.14 9.88
C ARG A 62 0.65 17.34 11.14
N GLN A 63 0.05 16.28 11.67
CA GLN A 63 -0.74 16.34 12.91
C GLN A 63 0.10 16.72 14.12
N LEU A 64 1.30 16.16 14.28
CA LEU A 64 2.23 16.53 15.35
C LEU A 64 2.50 18.04 15.36
N ILE A 65 2.86 18.60 14.21
CA ILE A 65 3.16 20.02 14.06
C ILE A 65 1.93 20.87 14.38
N ARG A 66 0.74 20.48 13.89
CA ARG A 66 -0.50 21.20 14.16
C ARG A 66 -0.86 21.21 15.64
N THR A 67 -0.74 20.06 16.30
CA THR A 67 -1.01 19.93 17.74
C THR A 67 -0.02 20.76 18.55
N ALA A 68 1.29 20.60 18.30
CA ALA A 68 2.32 21.35 19.00
C ALA A 68 2.19 22.87 18.79
N SER A 69 1.84 23.30 17.58
CA SER A 69 1.58 24.71 17.28
C SER A 69 0.36 25.23 18.04
N ALA A 70 -0.72 24.45 18.13
CA ALA A 70 -1.91 24.82 18.88
C ALA A 70 -1.61 24.94 20.39
N ASP A 71 -0.86 23.99 20.94
CA ASP A 71 -0.47 23.96 22.35
C ASP A 71 0.47 25.11 22.72
N ALA A 72 1.35 25.52 21.80
CA ALA A 72 2.24 26.67 21.96
C ALA A 72 1.53 28.02 21.70
N GLY A 73 0.26 28.02 21.26
CA GLY A 73 -0.47 29.22 20.88
C GLY A 73 0.10 29.92 19.63
N THR A 74 0.86 29.19 18.81
CA THR A 74 1.42 29.70 17.54
C THR A 74 0.49 29.41 16.39
N VAL A 75 0.39 30.34 15.43
CA VAL A 75 -0.39 30.15 14.19
C VAL A 75 0.59 29.97 13.05
N LEU A 76 0.79 28.71 12.63
CA LEU A 76 1.54 28.38 11.43
C LEU A 76 0.62 28.43 10.20
N THR A 77 1.15 28.94 9.09
CA THR A 77 0.50 28.82 7.79
C THR A 77 0.63 27.40 7.26
N GLU A 78 -0.29 26.97 6.39
CA GLU A 78 -0.20 25.64 5.77
C GLU A 78 1.13 25.44 5.02
N LYS A 79 1.66 26.49 4.40
CA LYS A 79 2.96 26.44 3.71
C LYS A 79 4.10 26.12 4.68
N GLN A 80 4.13 26.74 5.86
CA GLN A 80 5.16 26.47 6.87
C GLN A 80 5.05 25.04 7.40
N ILE A 81 3.83 24.55 7.61
CA ILE A 81 3.60 23.17 8.03
C ILE A 81 4.13 22.20 6.97
N GLU A 82 3.81 22.42 5.69
CA GLU A 82 4.29 21.58 4.60
C GLU A 82 5.81 21.61 4.44
N GLU A 83 6.44 22.78 4.58
CA GLU A 83 7.92 22.91 4.58
C GLU A 83 8.55 22.09 5.71
N MET A 84 7.99 22.16 6.93
CA MET A 84 8.49 21.39 8.08
C MET A 84 8.26 19.89 7.95
N VAL A 85 7.10 19.47 7.41
CA VAL A 85 6.81 18.07 7.10
C VAL A 85 7.82 17.55 6.09
N GLN A 86 8.05 18.30 5.01
CA GLN A 86 8.98 17.91 3.95
C GLN A 86 10.41 17.79 4.49
N GLN A 87 10.88 18.77 5.25
CA GLN A 87 12.21 18.72 5.86
C GLN A 87 12.35 17.51 6.79
N LYS A 88 11.36 17.25 7.65
CA LYS A 88 11.43 16.09 8.57
C LYS A 88 11.45 14.76 7.82
N ARG A 89 10.69 14.64 6.72
CA ARG A 89 10.73 13.44 5.86
C ARG A 89 12.06 13.28 5.16
N GLU A 90 12.71 14.36 4.74
CA GLU A 90 14.07 14.29 4.19
C GLU A 90 15.08 13.80 5.22
N GLU A 91 14.97 14.25 6.47
CA GLU A 91 15.80 13.75 7.59
C GLU A 91 15.55 12.26 7.86
N ILE A 92 14.29 11.81 7.86
CA ILE A 92 13.94 10.38 7.99
C ILE A 92 14.55 9.60 6.82
N ASN A 93 14.38 10.09 5.58
CA ASN A 93 14.87 9.42 4.37
C ASN A 93 16.39 9.26 4.35
N GLN A 94 17.13 10.20 4.94
CA GLN A 94 18.59 10.11 5.07
C GLN A 94 19.03 8.99 6.03
N LEU A 95 18.24 8.71 7.08
CA LEU A 95 18.50 7.57 7.97
C LEU A 95 18.12 6.24 7.35
N THR A 96 17.10 6.23 6.50
CA THR A 96 16.50 4.99 5.99
C THR A 96 17.18 4.39 4.77
N GLY A 97 17.82 5.19 3.92
CA GLY A 97 18.32 4.66 2.64
C GLY A 97 17.26 3.88 1.86
N SER A 98 17.63 2.71 1.33
CA SER A 98 16.82 1.81 0.49
C SER A 98 15.70 1.06 1.21
N VAL A 99 15.22 1.47 2.40
CA VAL A 99 14.20 0.75 3.20
C VAL A 99 12.98 0.27 2.41
N ILE A 100 12.51 1.07 1.45
CA ILE A 100 11.38 0.66 0.59
C ILE A 100 11.82 -0.45 -0.37
N GLU A 101 13.02 -0.37 -0.93
CA GLU A 101 13.62 -1.43 -1.77
C GLU A 101 13.84 -2.71 -0.96
N ASP A 102 14.44 -2.61 0.23
CA ASP A 102 14.62 -3.73 1.17
C ASP A 102 13.29 -4.38 1.56
N TYR A 103 12.23 -3.57 1.67
CA TYR A 103 10.89 -4.05 1.92
C TYR A 103 10.30 -4.75 0.70
N ILE A 104 10.46 -4.19 -0.51
CA ILE A 104 10.04 -4.80 -1.78
C ILE A 104 10.70 -6.18 -1.96
N GLU A 105 11.98 -6.33 -1.63
CA GLU A 105 12.67 -7.62 -1.69
C GLU A 105 12.10 -8.69 -0.74
N LYS A 106 11.46 -8.26 0.36
CA LYS A 106 10.88 -9.15 1.38
C LYS A 106 9.40 -9.43 1.15
N ILE A 107 8.77 -8.74 0.20
CA ILE A 107 7.37 -8.96 -0.13
C ILE A 107 7.21 -10.32 -0.82
N SER A 108 6.25 -11.10 -0.35
CA SER A 108 5.76 -12.29 -1.05
C SER A 108 4.47 -11.97 -1.79
N VAL A 109 4.46 -12.19 -3.10
CA VAL A 109 3.26 -12.02 -3.95
C VAL A 109 2.75 -13.37 -4.40
N THR A 110 1.49 -13.66 -4.08
CA THR A 110 0.75 -14.79 -4.62
C THR A 110 -0.07 -14.33 -5.81
N TYR A 111 0.25 -14.83 -7.00
CA TYR A 111 -0.51 -14.53 -8.22
C TYR A 111 -1.70 -15.48 -8.34
N ILE A 112 -2.91 -14.92 -8.42
CA ILE A 112 -4.11 -15.67 -8.80
C ILE A 112 -4.19 -15.62 -10.31
N ASP A 113 -3.81 -16.73 -10.96
CA ASP A 113 -4.04 -16.93 -12.38
C ASP A 113 -5.56 -16.78 -12.63
N PRO A 114 -6.01 -15.80 -13.44
CA PRO A 114 -7.41 -15.68 -13.78
C PRO A 114 -7.75 -16.85 -14.69
N VAL A 115 -8.06 -18.01 -14.10
CA VAL A 115 -8.49 -19.21 -14.82
C VAL A 115 -9.51 -18.77 -15.85
N SER A 116 -9.08 -18.84 -17.11
CA SER A 116 -9.83 -18.31 -18.24
C SER A 116 -11.23 -18.92 -18.18
N LYS A 117 -12.25 -18.10 -17.92
CA LYS A 117 -13.66 -18.52 -17.89
C LYS A 117 -14.12 -19.14 -19.23
N CYS A 118 -13.26 -19.22 -20.24
CA CYS A 118 -13.49 -19.90 -21.49
C CYS A 118 -13.60 -21.43 -21.35
N ASP A 119 -12.77 -22.11 -20.55
CA ASP A 119 -12.77 -23.58 -20.57
C ASP A 119 -13.95 -24.23 -19.85
N GLN A 120 -14.51 -23.58 -18.82
CA GLN A 120 -15.71 -24.09 -18.15
C GLN A 120 -16.95 -24.06 -19.06
N ARG A 121 -17.11 -23.02 -19.90
CA ARG A 121 -18.25 -22.96 -20.85
C ARG A 121 -18.19 -24.09 -21.87
N PHE A 122 -17.00 -24.41 -22.39
CA PHE A 122 -16.85 -25.49 -23.37
C PHE A 122 -17.11 -26.87 -22.79
N LEU A 123 -16.69 -27.13 -21.54
CA LEU A 123 -16.95 -28.42 -20.87
C LEU A 123 -18.44 -28.63 -20.63
N PHE A 124 -19.17 -27.63 -20.11
CA PHE A 124 -20.60 -27.71 -19.90
C PHE A 124 -21.38 -27.84 -21.23
N GLN A 125 -21.02 -27.07 -22.27
CA GLN A 125 -21.65 -27.21 -23.60
C GLN A 125 -21.40 -28.59 -24.21
N ARG A 126 -20.17 -29.12 -24.11
CA ARG A 126 -19.83 -30.44 -24.64
C ARG A 126 -20.56 -31.57 -23.90
N TRP A 127 -20.76 -31.41 -22.58
CA TRP A 127 -21.54 -32.36 -21.77
C TRP A 127 -23.03 -32.31 -22.10
N LEU A 128 -23.61 -31.10 -22.20
CA LEU A 128 -25.01 -30.90 -22.59
C LEU A 128 -25.30 -31.42 -24.02
N CYS A 129 -24.40 -31.20 -24.97
CA CYS A 129 -24.53 -31.73 -26.34
C CYS A 129 -24.48 -33.27 -26.39
N ARG A 130 -23.63 -33.92 -25.58
CA ARG A 130 -23.59 -35.39 -25.50
C ARG A 130 -24.86 -35.96 -24.88
N LEU A 131 -25.36 -35.35 -23.82
CA LEU A 131 -26.63 -35.77 -23.19
C LEU A 131 -27.81 -35.62 -24.13
N ASN A 132 -27.89 -34.51 -24.87
CA ASN A 132 -28.98 -34.27 -25.80
C ASN A 132 -28.96 -35.27 -26.97
N LYS A 133 -27.78 -35.74 -27.42
CA LYS A 133 -27.67 -36.83 -28.40
C LYS A 133 -28.19 -38.17 -27.86
N ASN A 134 -27.85 -38.52 -26.62
CA ASN A 134 -28.29 -39.78 -26.01
C ASN A 134 -29.79 -39.80 -25.67
N ILE A 135 -30.37 -38.64 -25.33
CA ILE A 135 -31.82 -38.54 -25.09
C ILE A 135 -32.58 -38.65 -26.42
N LYS A 136 -32.12 -38.00 -27.50
CA LYS A 136 -32.78 -38.12 -28.81
C LYS A 136 -32.78 -39.56 -29.34
N SER A 137 -31.72 -40.34 -29.12
CA SER A 137 -31.68 -41.76 -29.54
C SER A 137 -32.60 -42.68 -28.73
N LEU A 138 -33.19 -42.21 -27.63
CA LEU A 138 -34.16 -42.98 -26.82
C LEU A 138 -35.62 -42.70 -27.21
N PHE A 139 -35.88 -41.63 -27.99
CA PHE A 139 -37.22 -41.22 -28.42
C PHE A 139 -37.40 -41.26 -29.95
N THR A 140 -36.47 -41.89 -30.67
CA THR A 140 -36.67 -42.25 -32.09
C THR A 140 -36.68 -43.76 -32.22
N GLU A 141 -37.84 -44.35 -31.93
CA GLU A 141 -38.36 -45.58 -32.52
C GLU A 141 -39.70 -45.23 -33.17
#